data_AF-A0AAU3X3D4-F1
#
_entry.id   AF-A0AAU3X3D4-F1
#
_cell.length_a   1.000
_cell.length_b   1.000
_cell.length_c   1.000
_cell.angle_alpha   90.00
_cell.angle_beta   90.00
_cell.angle_gamma   90.00
#
_symmetry.space_group_name_H-M   'P 1'
#
loop_
_entity.id
_entity.type
_entity.pdbx_description
1 polymer ?
#
loop_
_entity_poly.entity_id
_entity_poly.type
_entity_poly.pdbx_seq_one_letter_code
_entity_poly.pdbx_strand_id
1 'polypeptide(L)'
;MGTTETAEARVDDSINVLVAPTSMQDQEWARAFFGATITPEDLAASAPPDFARKTVYLCGDISGIGDRQLSSAARVFVIRDHSHGYPEDADAPWPLVELGRVPFRVHGVGVYYRRFFGPGSDEFYRIRTEHTFQSLTESTKPGTARRSGIYLTPVTRDGDALHFRLLRCSTNLSGPTENFGLTDTRIVDALNREAATVFRNQAPLNHVLAQIYHNTLATEGRKQSKARISAHADKTKDMPVNGIMAFCTFYDRLDDLRPLAGDPFDLGLKGTSGLTRLRFRLKDPTEERDELSLPAQFTVTLYPGSVFFMPLSTNRLYTHEIRPSGLDAELLPTRLGYVVRCSSAEAVHEDGHTYLKVAGGTGLGARVPLEPPTEAGMDALRGLYAEENRAASFIDYGDEFLFSMNTGDYVAPRAQDLGRDLLVHAADRREPLRGTVGIGVLGRRGQGQAGRRTHEGRRRDW
;
A
#
# COMPACT_ATOMS: atom_id res chain seq x y z
N MET A 1 -1.67 -36.06 -5.71
CA MET A 1 -1.25 -34.78 -5.12
C MET A 1 -2.52 -34.02 -4.80
N GLY A 2 -2.79 -33.73 -3.52
CA GLY A 2 -3.97 -32.96 -3.15
C GLY A 2 -3.82 -31.55 -3.68
N THR A 3 -4.70 -31.15 -4.60
CA THR A 3 -4.94 -29.75 -4.93
C THR A 3 -5.40 -29.09 -3.65
N THR A 4 -4.50 -28.42 -2.92
CA THR A 4 -4.91 -27.41 -1.95
C THR A 4 -5.74 -26.42 -2.75
N GLU A 5 -7.07 -26.45 -2.59
CA GLU A 5 -7.94 -25.35 -2.97
C GLU A 5 -7.29 -24.08 -2.44
N THR A 6 -6.74 -23.27 -3.33
CA THR A 6 -6.18 -21.97 -2.97
C THR A 6 -7.34 -21.08 -2.57
N ALA A 7 -7.58 -21.00 -1.27
CA ALA A 7 -8.66 -20.22 -0.69
C ALA A 7 -8.41 -18.71 -0.87
N GLU A 8 -9.49 -17.93 -1.09
CA GLU A 8 -9.45 -16.47 -1.04
C GLU A 8 -8.78 -15.99 0.26
N ALA A 9 -8.08 -14.85 0.20
CA ALA A 9 -7.59 -14.19 1.40
C ALA A 9 -8.77 -13.82 2.31
N ARG A 10 -8.60 -14.03 3.62
CA ARG A 10 -9.65 -13.77 4.62
C ARG A 10 -9.16 -12.73 5.60
N VAL A 11 -10.04 -11.78 5.90
CA VAL A 11 -9.84 -10.83 7.01
C VAL A 11 -9.80 -11.63 8.32
N ASP A 12 -8.78 -11.41 9.15
CA ASP A 12 -8.56 -12.12 10.42
C ASP A 12 -8.31 -11.13 11.55
N ASP A 13 -9.26 -11.03 12.47
CA ASP A 13 -9.24 -10.11 13.60
C ASP A 13 -8.49 -10.67 14.83
N SER A 14 -8.04 -11.92 14.80
CA SER A 14 -7.42 -12.57 15.97
C SER A 14 -6.02 -12.03 16.35
N ILE A 15 -5.39 -11.28 15.43
CA ILE A 15 -4.00 -10.80 15.55
C ILE A 15 -3.92 -9.47 16.32
N ASN A 16 -4.96 -8.66 16.29
CA ASN A 16 -4.94 -7.32 16.87
C ASN A 16 -5.67 -7.30 18.21
N VAL A 17 -5.07 -6.64 19.20
CA VAL A 17 -5.66 -6.47 20.54
C VAL A 17 -5.60 -5.01 20.94
N LEU A 18 -6.72 -4.47 21.42
CA LEU A 18 -6.82 -3.17 22.06
C LEU A 18 -6.92 -3.39 23.58
N VAL A 19 -5.98 -2.82 24.33
CA VAL A 19 -6.08 -2.72 25.80
C VAL A 19 -6.64 -1.34 26.12
N ALA A 20 -7.88 -1.29 26.60
CA ALA A 20 -8.57 -0.04 26.89
C ALA A 20 -9.47 -0.16 28.14
N PRO A 21 -9.51 0.87 29.01
CA PRO A 21 -10.44 0.91 30.13
C PRO A 21 -11.89 0.78 29.66
N THR A 22 -12.76 0.15 30.45
CA THR A 22 -14.18 -0.07 30.11
C THR A 22 -14.90 1.21 29.70
N SER A 23 -14.57 2.35 30.34
CA SER A 23 -15.15 3.67 30.02
C SER A 23 -14.84 4.16 28.58
N MET A 24 -13.81 3.61 27.94
CA MET A 24 -13.42 3.95 26.57
C MET A 24 -13.95 2.94 25.54
N GLN A 25 -14.30 1.71 25.96
CA GLN A 25 -14.75 0.66 25.04
C GLN A 25 -16.08 0.98 24.37
N ASP A 26 -16.90 1.83 24.99
CA ASP A 26 -18.17 2.29 24.43
C ASP A 26 -18.03 3.40 23.38
N GLN A 27 -16.83 3.95 23.19
CA GLN A 27 -16.61 4.95 22.15
C GLN A 27 -16.68 4.32 20.77
N GLU A 28 -17.22 5.08 19.81
CA GLU A 28 -17.43 4.60 18.44
C GLU A 28 -16.15 4.02 17.82
N TRP A 29 -15.00 4.66 18.07
CA TRP A 29 -13.74 4.21 17.51
C TRP A 29 -13.27 2.87 18.13
N ALA A 30 -13.48 2.66 19.43
CA ALA A 30 -13.10 1.43 20.12
C ALA A 30 -14.02 0.27 19.72
N ARG A 31 -15.33 0.54 19.54
CA ARG A 31 -16.29 -0.45 19.03
C ARG A 31 -16.01 -0.88 17.60
N ALA A 32 -15.48 0.04 16.79
CA ALA A 32 -15.10 -0.22 15.41
C ALA A 32 -13.67 -0.77 15.26
N PHE A 33 -12.93 -0.95 16.37
CA PHE A 33 -11.60 -1.52 16.35
C PHE A 33 -11.58 -2.88 15.65
N PHE A 34 -10.58 -3.09 14.81
CA PHE A 34 -10.37 -4.37 14.17
C PHE A 34 -9.52 -5.26 15.08
N GLY A 35 -10.17 -6.03 15.95
CA GLY A 35 -9.51 -6.99 16.82
C GLY A 35 -10.29 -7.28 18.09
N ALA A 36 -9.64 -7.95 19.05
CA ALA A 36 -10.19 -8.13 20.39
C ALA A 36 -9.93 -6.89 21.26
N THR A 37 -10.88 -6.52 22.10
CA THR A 37 -10.69 -5.47 23.12
C THR A 37 -10.70 -6.11 24.50
N ILE A 38 -9.71 -5.80 25.33
CA ILE A 38 -9.56 -6.27 26.71
C ILE A 38 -9.32 -5.08 27.64
N THR A 39 -9.55 -5.26 28.94
CA THR A 39 -9.26 -4.22 29.93
C THR A 39 -7.83 -4.33 30.47
N PRO A 40 -7.29 -3.26 31.10
CA PRO A 40 -6.04 -3.37 31.86
C PRO A 40 -6.09 -4.41 32.97
N GLU A 41 -7.26 -4.65 33.59
CA GLU A 41 -7.45 -5.69 34.60
C GLU A 41 -7.34 -7.10 33.98
N ASP A 42 -7.89 -7.33 32.78
CA ASP A 42 -7.72 -8.58 32.04
C ASP A 42 -6.24 -8.84 31.72
N LEU A 43 -5.49 -7.79 31.40
CA LEU A 43 -4.04 -7.85 31.17
C LEU A 43 -3.25 -8.17 32.45
N ALA A 44 -3.73 -7.73 33.62
CA ALA A 44 -3.11 -7.97 34.92
C ALA A 44 -3.56 -9.29 35.59
N ALA A 45 -4.51 -10.01 35.00
CA ALA A 45 -5.03 -11.26 35.55
C ALA A 45 -3.93 -12.33 35.67
N SER A 46 -4.11 -13.29 36.58
CA SER A 46 -3.13 -14.36 36.83
C SER A 46 -2.90 -15.28 35.61
N ALA A 47 -3.82 -15.29 34.65
CA ALA A 47 -3.70 -15.97 33.37
C ALA A 47 -4.02 -14.96 32.25
N PRO A 48 -3.05 -14.10 31.87
CA PRO A 48 -3.28 -13.09 30.84
C PRO A 48 -3.47 -13.74 29.46
N PRO A 49 -4.09 -13.04 28.50
CA PRO A 49 -4.18 -13.51 27.12
C PRO A 49 -2.80 -13.79 26.52
N ASP A 50 -2.72 -14.79 25.65
CA ASP A 50 -1.51 -15.01 24.86
C ASP A 50 -1.35 -13.91 23.80
N PHE A 51 -0.24 -13.17 23.87
CA PHE A 51 0.13 -12.13 22.92
C PHE A 51 1.11 -12.59 21.85
N ALA A 52 1.51 -13.87 21.83
CA ALA A 52 2.39 -14.38 20.79
C ALA A 52 1.86 -14.04 19.39
N ARG A 53 2.71 -13.38 18.59
CA ARG A 53 2.41 -12.93 17.22
C ARG A 53 1.34 -11.83 17.11
N LYS A 54 0.87 -11.26 18.23
CA LYS A 54 -0.16 -10.22 18.24
C LYS A 54 0.42 -8.82 18.10
N THR A 55 -0.39 -7.93 17.56
CA THR A 55 -0.17 -6.48 17.61
C THR A 55 -1.07 -5.90 18.69
N VAL A 56 -0.47 -5.26 19.69
CA VAL A 56 -1.16 -4.70 20.85
C VAL A 56 -1.21 -3.18 20.75
N TYR A 57 -2.39 -2.61 20.92
CA TYR A 57 -2.63 -1.17 21.00
C TYR A 57 -3.05 -0.84 22.43
N LEU A 58 -2.35 0.11 23.06
CA LEU A 58 -2.59 0.54 24.42
C LEU A 58 -3.31 1.89 24.44
N CYS A 59 -4.28 2.02 25.34
CA CYS A 59 -5.12 3.19 25.52
C CYS A 59 -5.39 3.40 27.02
N GLY A 60 -5.51 4.66 27.46
CA GLY A 60 -5.78 5.01 28.87
C GLY A 60 -4.50 5.28 29.68
N ASP A 61 -4.54 4.95 30.98
CA ASP A 61 -3.37 5.08 31.85
C ASP A 61 -2.39 3.92 31.61
N ILE A 62 -1.19 4.25 31.13
CA ILE A 62 -0.15 3.27 30.77
C ILE A 62 0.82 3.01 31.94
N SER A 63 0.77 3.82 33.00
CA SER A 63 1.76 3.78 34.08
C SER A 63 1.84 2.42 34.81
N GLY A 64 0.73 1.66 34.81
CA GLY A 64 0.65 0.33 35.40
C GLY A 64 1.01 -0.84 34.46
N ILE A 65 1.31 -0.57 33.19
CA ILE A 65 1.60 -1.61 32.18
C ILE A 65 3.11 -1.71 31.98
N GLY A 66 3.69 -2.86 32.31
CA GLY A 66 5.13 -3.11 32.18
C GLY A 66 5.51 -3.98 30.98
N ASP A 67 6.74 -3.79 30.47
CA ASP A 67 7.32 -4.55 29.35
C ASP A 67 7.18 -6.08 29.47
N ARG A 68 7.28 -6.61 30.70
CA ARG A 68 7.16 -8.05 30.94
C ARG A 68 5.80 -8.61 30.54
N GLN A 69 4.72 -7.86 30.75
CA GLN A 69 3.35 -8.29 30.44
C GLN A 69 3.12 -8.42 28.93
N LEU A 70 3.86 -7.65 28.12
CA LEU A 70 3.71 -7.59 26.67
C LEU A 70 4.93 -8.13 25.92
N SER A 71 5.87 -8.78 26.61
CA SER A 71 7.14 -9.24 26.04
C SER A 71 7.00 -10.28 24.92
N SER A 72 5.88 -11.02 24.88
CA SER A 72 5.56 -11.97 23.81
C SER A 72 4.83 -11.34 22.62
N ALA A 73 4.35 -10.10 22.75
CA ALA A 73 3.72 -9.37 21.66
C ALA A 73 4.71 -9.15 20.52
N ALA A 74 4.28 -9.32 19.27
CA ALA A 74 5.12 -9.03 18.12
C ALA A 74 5.34 -7.52 17.97
N ARG A 75 4.32 -6.73 18.28
CA ARG A 75 4.31 -5.26 18.18
C ARG A 75 3.45 -4.69 19.31
N VAL A 76 3.90 -3.59 19.90
CA VAL A 76 3.13 -2.82 20.88
C VAL A 76 3.14 -1.36 20.47
N PHE A 77 1.98 -0.71 20.54
CA PHE A 77 1.79 0.70 20.23
C PHE A 77 0.99 1.38 21.35
N VAL A 78 1.32 2.63 21.64
CA VAL A 78 0.52 3.48 22.54
C VAL A 78 -0.27 4.48 21.71
N ILE A 79 -1.59 4.51 21.87
CA ILE A 79 -2.48 5.45 21.16
C ILE A 79 -2.39 6.81 21.85
N ARG A 80 -1.63 7.74 21.27
CA ARG A 80 -1.31 9.06 21.84
C ARG A 80 -2.57 9.84 22.23
N ASP A 81 -3.59 9.86 21.37
CA ASP A 81 -4.79 10.69 21.52
C ASP A 81 -5.61 10.37 22.78
N HIS A 82 -5.46 9.15 23.31
CA HIS A 82 -6.29 8.64 24.40
C HIS A 82 -5.48 7.98 25.52
N SER A 83 -4.16 8.16 25.52
CA SER A 83 -3.26 7.59 26.54
C SER A 83 -2.58 8.67 27.36
N HIS A 84 -2.21 8.32 28.59
CA HIS A 84 -1.38 9.12 29.49
C HIS A 84 -0.53 8.20 30.37
N GLY A 85 0.39 8.76 31.16
CA GLY A 85 1.19 7.98 32.10
C GLY A 85 2.30 7.13 31.46
N TYR A 86 2.61 7.34 30.16
CA TYR A 86 3.77 6.77 29.49
C TYR A 86 4.99 7.72 29.56
N PRO A 87 6.23 7.22 29.54
CA PRO A 87 7.42 8.07 29.48
C PRO A 87 7.46 8.86 28.16
N GLU A 88 7.71 10.16 28.22
CA GLU A 88 7.86 11.01 27.01
C GLU A 88 9.28 10.97 26.42
N ASP A 89 10.21 10.30 27.08
CA ASP A 89 11.62 10.23 26.70
C ASP A 89 11.83 9.37 25.44
N ALA A 90 12.94 9.62 24.72
CA ALA A 90 13.31 8.87 23.52
C ALA A 90 13.53 7.36 23.76
N ASP A 91 13.69 6.97 25.03
CA ASP A 91 13.84 5.57 25.48
C ASP A 91 12.51 4.93 25.91
N ALA A 92 11.37 5.54 25.56
CA ALA A 92 10.05 4.93 25.81
C ALA A 92 9.99 3.53 25.16
N PRO A 93 9.50 2.51 25.88
CA PRO A 93 9.61 1.12 25.45
C PRO A 93 8.80 0.83 24.18
N TRP A 94 7.76 1.63 23.91
CA TRP A 94 6.84 1.41 22.80
C TRP A 94 6.61 2.67 21.97
N PRO A 95 6.56 2.53 20.63
CA PRO A 95 6.27 3.64 19.74
C PRO A 95 4.86 4.21 19.95
N LEU A 96 4.77 5.55 19.96
CA LEU A 96 3.50 6.28 19.97
C LEU A 96 2.87 6.32 18.58
N VAL A 97 1.57 6.10 18.49
CA VAL A 97 0.78 6.23 17.26
C VAL A 97 -0.44 7.12 17.48
N GLU A 98 -0.86 7.84 16.45
CA GLU A 98 -2.13 8.57 16.46
C GLU A 98 -3.32 7.61 16.22
N LEU A 99 -4.52 8.02 16.62
CA LEU A 99 -5.76 7.26 16.41
C LEU A 99 -5.97 6.86 14.93
N GLY A 100 -5.43 7.63 13.98
CA GLY A 100 -5.52 7.31 12.56
C GLY A 100 -4.72 6.08 12.11
N ARG A 101 -3.75 5.63 12.92
CA ARG A 101 -2.98 4.38 12.73
C ARG A 101 -3.63 3.15 13.36
N VAL A 102 -4.74 3.31 14.07
CA VAL A 102 -5.50 2.21 14.65
C VAL A 102 -6.37 1.57 13.56
N PRO A 103 -6.40 0.24 13.43
CA PRO A 103 -7.18 -0.44 12.40
C PRO A 103 -8.67 -0.47 12.75
N PHE A 104 -9.51 -0.16 11.77
CA PHE A 104 -10.96 -0.17 11.90
C PHE A 104 -11.60 -1.22 11.00
N ARG A 105 -12.59 -1.95 11.52
CA ARG A 105 -13.40 -2.87 10.73
C ARG A 105 -14.38 -2.09 9.86
N VAL A 106 -14.41 -2.39 8.57
CA VAL A 106 -15.44 -1.87 7.65
C VAL A 106 -16.35 -3.02 7.27
N HIS A 107 -17.47 -3.16 8.00
CA HIS A 107 -18.57 -4.11 7.72
C HIS A 107 -18.14 -5.57 7.47
N GLY A 108 -16.99 -6.01 8.00
CA GLY A 108 -16.42 -7.34 7.73
C GLY A 108 -15.87 -7.54 6.31
N VAL A 109 -15.84 -6.49 5.48
CA VAL A 109 -15.40 -6.55 4.07
C VAL A 109 -14.03 -5.89 3.84
N GLY A 110 -13.44 -5.31 4.87
CA GLY A 110 -12.13 -4.70 4.80
C GLY A 110 -11.70 -4.05 6.11
N VAL A 111 -10.46 -3.54 6.11
CA VAL A 111 -9.86 -2.85 7.25
C VAL A 111 -9.37 -1.48 6.82
N TYR A 112 -9.69 -0.47 7.62
CA TYR A 112 -9.43 0.92 7.29
C TYR A 112 -8.52 1.58 8.33
N TYR A 113 -7.52 2.31 7.86
CA TYR A 113 -6.67 3.18 8.65
C TYR A 113 -6.92 4.61 8.19
N ARG A 114 -7.46 5.44 9.07
CA ARG A 114 -7.84 6.82 8.72
C ARG A 114 -6.62 7.68 8.37
N ARG A 115 -5.46 7.36 8.92
CA ARG A 115 -4.18 8.02 8.64
C ARG A 115 -3.03 7.03 8.84
N PHE A 116 -2.85 6.13 7.88
CA PHE A 116 -1.72 5.20 7.89
C PHE A 116 -0.40 5.94 7.64
N PHE A 117 -0.33 6.79 6.64
CA PHE A 117 0.84 7.64 6.42
C PHE A 117 0.67 8.96 7.16
N GLY A 118 1.69 9.36 7.93
CA GLY A 118 1.61 10.49 8.86
C GLY A 118 1.54 11.84 8.14
N PRO A 119 1.11 12.92 8.82
CA PRO A 119 0.90 14.22 8.18
C PRO A 119 2.20 14.92 7.72
N GLY A 120 3.37 14.47 8.19
CA GLY A 120 4.68 14.97 7.75
C GLY A 120 5.27 14.23 6.56
N SER A 121 4.56 13.25 6.01
CA SER A 121 5.05 12.47 4.89
C SER A 121 4.49 13.04 3.58
N ASP A 122 5.39 13.54 2.73
CA ASP A 122 5.03 14.19 1.46
C ASP A 122 5.00 13.17 0.32
N GLU A 123 4.20 12.11 0.47
CA GLU A 123 4.11 11.05 -0.55
C GLU A 123 3.65 11.58 -1.90
N PHE A 124 2.72 12.55 -1.90
CA PHE A 124 2.22 13.12 -3.16
C PHE A 124 3.37 13.69 -3.99
N TYR A 125 4.18 14.59 -3.41
CA TYR A 125 5.26 15.24 -4.13
C TYR A 125 6.40 14.28 -4.43
N ARG A 126 6.75 13.39 -3.50
CA ARG A 126 7.81 12.40 -3.70
C ARG A 126 7.49 11.48 -4.87
N ILE A 127 6.30 10.89 -4.92
CA ILE A 127 5.88 10.02 -6.02
C ILE A 127 5.85 10.81 -7.34
N ARG A 128 5.34 12.04 -7.34
CA ARG A 128 5.33 12.90 -8.53
C ARG A 128 6.73 13.27 -9.02
N THR A 129 7.70 13.37 -8.11
CA THR A 129 9.08 13.70 -8.46
C THR A 129 9.84 12.47 -8.95
N GLU A 130 9.58 11.30 -8.35
CA GLU A 130 10.20 10.03 -8.74
C GLU A 130 9.68 9.50 -10.09
N HIS A 131 8.45 9.85 -10.49
CA HIS A 131 7.78 9.25 -11.65
C HIS A 131 7.16 10.26 -12.62
N THR A 132 7.23 9.94 -13.92
CA THR A 132 6.53 10.70 -14.96
C THR A 132 5.15 10.09 -15.23
N PHE A 133 4.11 10.76 -14.74
CA PHE A 133 2.73 10.32 -14.96
C PHE A 133 2.33 10.42 -16.44
N GLN A 134 1.62 9.40 -16.91
CA GLN A 134 1.26 9.21 -18.30
C GLN A 134 -0.20 9.61 -18.52
N SER A 135 -0.54 9.95 -19.75
CA SER A 135 -1.93 10.22 -20.09
C SER A 135 -2.72 8.91 -20.10
N LEU A 136 -3.99 9.00 -19.71
CA LEU A 136 -4.89 7.86 -19.61
C LEU A 136 -6.04 8.07 -20.60
N THR A 137 -6.38 7.04 -21.36
CA THR A 137 -7.59 7.05 -22.20
C THR A 137 -8.69 6.24 -21.51
N GLU A 138 -9.90 6.77 -21.50
CA GLU A 138 -11.06 6.05 -20.99
C GLU A 138 -11.64 5.18 -22.10
N SER A 139 -11.25 3.89 -22.10
CA SER A 139 -11.66 2.93 -23.13
C SER A 139 -11.15 3.34 -24.53
N THR A 140 -11.93 3.09 -25.59
CA THR A 140 -11.62 3.44 -26.98
C THR A 140 -12.12 4.82 -27.40
N LYS A 141 -12.62 5.64 -26.46
CA LYS A 141 -13.21 6.95 -26.80
C LYS A 141 -12.10 7.95 -27.17
N PRO A 142 -12.31 8.77 -28.22
CA PRO A 142 -11.38 9.85 -28.55
C PRO A 142 -11.43 10.91 -27.44
N GLY A 143 -10.44 10.90 -26.56
CA GLY A 143 -10.28 11.86 -25.47
C GLY A 143 -9.38 11.35 -24.34
N THR A 144 -8.63 12.25 -23.72
CA THR A 144 -7.89 11.95 -22.50
C THR A 144 -8.82 12.00 -21.30
N ALA A 145 -8.67 11.04 -20.39
CA ALA A 145 -9.30 11.08 -19.09
C ALA A 145 -8.81 12.30 -18.31
N ARG A 146 -9.58 12.78 -17.34
CA ARG A 146 -9.13 13.82 -16.39
C ARG A 146 -8.13 13.31 -15.34
N ARG A 147 -7.48 12.21 -15.68
CA ARG A 147 -6.55 11.50 -14.82
C ARG A 147 -5.28 11.27 -15.61
N SER A 148 -4.17 11.46 -14.96
CA SER A 148 -2.89 10.91 -15.40
C SER A 148 -2.54 9.75 -14.48
N GLY A 149 -1.84 8.75 -14.98
CA GLY A 149 -1.53 7.56 -14.20
C GLY A 149 -0.21 6.92 -14.58
N ILE A 150 0.24 5.98 -13.76
CA ILE A 150 1.42 5.17 -14.01
C ILE A 150 1.26 3.79 -13.36
N TYR A 151 1.80 2.77 -14.03
CA TYR A 151 1.99 1.46 -13.44
C TYR A 151 3.39 1.32 -12.89
N LEU A 152 3.49 0.80 -11.68
CA LEU A 152 4.76 0.55 -11.01
C LEU A 152 4.80 -0.89 -10.51
N THR A 153 5.95 -1.54 -10.64
CA THR A 153 6.24 -2.89 -10.14
C THR A 153 7.73 -3.00 -9.89
N PRO A 154 8.23 -3.92 -9.05
CA PRO A 154 9.65 -4.24 -9.05
C PRO A 154 10.08 -4.71 -10.44
N VAL A 155 11.14 -4.11 -10.97
CA VAL A 155 11.81 -4.47 -12.22
C VAL A 155 13.23 -4.91 -11.88
N THR A 156 13.61 -6.09 -12.36
CA THR A 156 14.96 -6.63 -12.20
C THR A 156 15.58 -6.87 -13.57
N ARG A 157 16.90 -6.71 -13.68
CA ARG A 157 17.64 -6.89 -14.93
C ARG A 157 18.49 -8.15 -14.82
N ASP A 158 18.42 -9.01 -15.84
CA ASP A 158 19.30 -10.17 -16.03
C ASP A 158 19.85 -10.12 -17.46
N GLY A 159 21.10 -9.71 -17.62
CA GLY A 159 21.64 -9.34 -18.93
C GLY A 159 20.83 -8.21 -19.59
N ASP A 160 20.33 -8.47 -20.80
CA ASP A 160 19.46 -7.55 -21.54
C ASP A 160 17.96 -7.74 -21.21
N ALA A 161 17.62 -8.79 -20.48
CA ALA A 161 16.25 -9.10 -20.10
C ALA A 161 15.81 -8.26 -18.90
N LEU A 162 14.60 -7.68 -19.00
CA LEU A 162 13.95 -6.95 -17.91
C LEU A 162 12.77 -7.78 -17.39
N HIS A 163 12.88 -8.26 -16.15
CA HIS A 163 11.85 -9.04 -15.47
C HIS A 163 10.97 -8.17 -14.59
N PHE A 164 9.67 -8.33 -14.72
CA PHE A 164 8.67 -7.51 -14.03
C PHE A 164 7.35 -8.28 -13.89
N ARG A 165 6.32 -7.63 -13.30
CA ARG A 165 4.98 -8.19 -13.23
C ARG A 165 4.00 -7.32 -14.01
N LEU A 166 3.07 -7.99 -14.69
CA LEU A 166 1.99 -7.34 -15.42
C LEU A 166 0.71 -7.35 -14.59
N LEU A 167 -0.14 -6.34 -14.80
CA LEU A 167 -1.51 -6.36 -14.32
C LEU A 167 -2.43 -5.85 -15.43
N ARG A 168 -2.69 -6.72 -16.41
CA ARG A 168 -3.44 -6.46 -17.63
C ARG A 168 -4.91 -6.24 -17.29
N CYS A 169 -5.25 -5.00 -16.97
CA CYS A 169 -6.61 -4.56 -16.71
C CYS A 169 -7.11 -3.61 -17.80
N SER A 170 -8.25 -2.95 -17.57
CA SER A 170 -8.90 -2.09 -18.56
C SER A 170 -8.29 -0.69 -18.69
N THR A 171 -7.24 -0.35 -17.93
CA THR A 171 -6.64 0.99 -17.98
C THR A 171 -5.61 1.04 -19.11
N ASN A 172 -5.73 2.05 -19.97
CA ASN A 172 -4.81 2.25 -21.09
C ASN A 172 -3.97 3.50 -20.86
N LEU A 173 -2.72 3.28 -20.46
CA LEU A 173 -1.71 4.31 -20.26
C LEU A 173 -0.83 4.45 -21.50
N SER A 174 -0.39 5.68 -21.76
CA SER A 174 0.37 6.00 -22.97
C SER A 174 1.85 5.60 -22.93
N GLY A 175 2.35 5.05 -21.84
CA GLY A 175 3.78 4.72 -21.65
C GLY A 175 3.99 3.40 -20.91
N PRO A 176 5.27 2.99 -20.75
CA PRO A 176 5.60 1.71 -20.13
C PRO A 176 5.36 1.70 -18.63
N THR A 177 5.27 0.51 -18.06
CA THR A 177 5.40 0.31 -16.60
C THR A 177 6.79 0.75 -16.13
N GLU A 178 6.88 1.35 -14.94
CA GLU A 178 8.16 1.75 -14.34
C GLU A 178 8.53 0.88 -13.13
N ASN A 179 9.83 0.87 -12.79
CA ASN A 179 10.30 0.29 -11.54
C ASN A 179 9.77 1.06 -10.33
N PHE A 180 9.67 0.38 -9.19
CA PHE A 180 9.49 1.06 -7.90
C PHE A 180 10.63 2.02 -7.62
N GLY A 181 10.28 3.25 -7.25
CA GLY A 181 11.17 4.19 -6.60
C GLY A 181 11.38 3.86 -5.12
N LEU A 182 12.15 4.72 -4.44
CA LEU A 182 12.38 4.60 -3.00
C LEU A 182 11.07 4.78 -2.22
N THR A 183 10.23 5.71 -2.65
CA THR A 183 8.95 5.99 -1.98
C THR A 183 7.99 4.83 -2.15
N ASP A 184 7.90 4.23 -3.34
CA ASP A 184 7.04 3.07 -3.60
C ASP A 184 7.45 1.87 -2.77
N THR A 185 8.76 1.56 -2.77
CA THR A 185 9.30 0.43 -2.00
C THR A 185 8.92 0.56 -0.53
N ARG A 186 9.11 1.75 0.06
CA ARG A 186 8.72 2.03 1.45
C ARG A 186 7.22 1.88 1.70
N ILE A 187 6.38 2.39 0.78
CA ILE A 187 4.92 2.30 0.89
C ILE A 187 4.49 0.83 0.82
N VAL A 188 4.89 0.12 -0.24
CA VAL A 188 4.50 -1.27 -0.49
C VAL A 188 5.02 -2.21 0.60
N ASP A 189 6.24 -2.01 1.11
CA ASP A 189 6.76 -2.78 2.24
C ASP A 189 5.96 -2.55 3.53
N ALA A 190 5.60 -1.29 3.82
CA ALA A 190 4.77 -0.97 4.98
C ALA A 190 3.38 -1.60 4.86
N LEU A 191 2.79 -1.59 3.66
CA LEU A 191 1.50 -2.21 3.40
C LEU A 191 1.57 -3.74 3.49
N ASN A 192 2.62 -4.38 2.98
CA ASN A 192 2.79 -5.83 3.11
C ASN A 192 2.98 -6.27 4.56
N ARG A 193 3.76 -5.53 5.35
CA ARG A 193 3.92 -5.80 6.79
C ARG A 193 2.59 -5.69 7.53
N GLU A 194 1.78 -4.69 7.20
CA GLU A 194 0.47 -4.52 7.84
C GLU A 194 -0.57 -5.52 7.32
N ALA A 195 -0.55 -5.86 6.04
CA ALA A 195 -1.44 -6.88 5.48
C ALA A 195 -1.30 -8.23 6.21
N ALA A 196 -0.10 -8.56 6.69
CA ALA A 196 0.16 -9.77 7.49
C ALA A 196 -0.49 -9.77 8.88
N THR A 197 -0.95 -8.61 9.39
CA THR A 197 -1.74 -8.51 10.62
C THR A 197 -3.24 -8.37 10.36
N VAL A 198 -3.65 -8.27 9.09
CA VAL A 198 -5.05 -8.07 8.68
C VAL A 198 -5.62 -9.31 7.99
N PHE A 199 -4.80 -10.05 7.25
CA PHE A 199 -5.23 -11.17 6.42
C PHE A 199 -4.51 -12.46 6.77
N ARG A 200 -5.19 -13.58 6.53
CA ARG A 200 -4.57 -14.90 6.42
C ARG A 200 -4.36 -15.28 4.97
N ASN A 201 -3.23 -15.93 4.71
CA ASN A 201 -2.89 -16.56 3.43
C ASN A 201 -2.89 -15.59 2.24
N GLN A 202 -2.66 -14.30 2.44
CA GLN A 202 -2.66 -13.31 1.37
C GLN A 202 -1.42 -13.40 0.48
N ALA A 203 -1.59 -13.14 -0.81
CA ALA A 203 -0.48 -12.89 -1.73
C ALA A 203 0.18 -11.52 -1.42
N PRO A 204 1.47 -11.36 -1.74
CA PRO A 204 2.15 -10.08 -1.53
C PRO A 204 1.61 -9.01 -2.49
N LEU A 205 1.47 -7.79 -1.98
CA LEU A 205 1.25 -6.58 -2.75
C LEU A 205 2.54 -6.27 -3.52
N ASN A 206 2.47 -6.15 -4.84
CA ASN A 206 3.65 -6.03 -5.69
C ASN A 206 3.44 -5.20 -6.98
N HIS A 207 2.24 -4.68 -7.20
CA HIS A 207 1.90 -3.92 -8.40
C HIS A 207 1.05 -2.71 -8.03
N VAL A 208 1.39 -1.54 -8.55
CA VAL A 208 0.77 -0.26 -8.19
C VAL A 208 0.14 0.38 -9.42
N LEU A 209 -1.08 0.90 -9.26
CA LEU A 209 -1.65 1.92 -10.13
C LEU A 209 -1.72 3.24 -9.35
N ALA A 210 -0.82 4.17 -9.68
CA ALA A 210 -0.83 5.53 -9.13
C ALA A 210 -1.54 6.46 -10.11
N GLN A 211 -2.50 7.26 -9.65
CA GLN A 211 -3.31 8.14 -10.49
C GLN A 211 -3.54 9.50 -9.85
N ILE A 212 -3.25 10.57 -10.59
CA ILE A 212 -3.56 11.95 -10.20
C ILE A 212 -4.90 12.35 -10.81
N TYR A 213 -5.78 12.91 -9.98
CA TYR A 213 -7.14 13.30 -10.32
C TYR A 213 -7.21 14.81 -10.51
N HIS A 214 -7.38 15.24 -11.75
CA HIS A 214 -7.37 16.65 -12.12
C HIS A 214 -8.81 17.20 -12.19
N ASN A 215 -9.10 18.24 -11.43
CA ASN A 215 -10.36 18.97 -11.54
C ASN A 215 -10.20 20.09 -12.57
N THR A 216 -11.24 20.35 -13.36
CA THR A 216 -11.29 21.49 -14.30
C THR A 216 -12.26 22.52 -13.75
N LEU A 217 -11.77 23.75 -13.63
CA LEU A 217 -12.56 24.90 -13.17
C LEU A 217 -13.66 25.25 -14.18
N ALA A 218 -14.68 25.97 -13.71
CA ALA A 218 -15.65 26.58 -14.62
C ALA A 218 -14.96 27.70 -15.40
N THR A 219 -15.32 27.85 -16.67
CA THR A 219 -14.95 29.02 -17.49
C THR A 219 -16.22 29.61 -18.08
N GLU A 220 -16.13 30.79 -18.69
CA GLU A 220 -17.23 31.35 -19.45
C GLU A 220 -17.71 30.32 -20.50
N GLY A 221 -19.00 30.00 -20.49
CA GLY A 221 -19.61 28.99 -21.37
C GLY A 221 -19.36 27.51 -21.02
N ARG A 222 -18.56 27.17 -20.00
CA ARG A 222 -18.28 25.77 -19.62
C ARG A 222 -18.39 25.53 -18.12
N LYS A 223 -19.25 24.59 -17.73
CA LYS A 223 -19.37 24.17 -16.32
C LYS A 223 -18.07 23.53 -15.82
N GLN A 224 -17.77 23.76 -14.54
CA GLN A 224 -16.73 23.03 -13.82
C GLN A 224 -16.94 21.53 -13.92
N SER A 225 -15.88 20.77 -13.71
CA SER A 225 -15.96 19.34 -13.87
C SER A 225 -14.87 18.64 -13.06
N LYS A 226 -15.28 17.63 -12.29
CA LYS A 226 -14.44 16.97 -11.29
C LYS A 226 -14.03 15.58 -11.77
N ALA A 227 -12.83 15.14 -11.43
CA ALA A 227 -12.39 13.79 -11.75
C ALA A 227 -13.17 12.75 -10.91
N ARG A 228 -13.62 11.68 -11.56
CA ARG A 228 -14.39 10.60 -10.93
C ARG A 228 -14.09 9.28 -11.63
N ILE A 229 -14.42 8.17 -11.00
CA ILE A 229 -14.47 6.85 -11.62
C ILE A 229 -15.84 6.28 -11.37
N SER A 230 -16.54 5.87 -12.42
CA SER A 230 -17.84 5.22 -12.31
C SER A 230 -17.75 3.88 -11.59
N ALA A 231 -18.91 3.35 -11.18
CA ALA A 231 -18.99 2.04 -10.53
C ALA A 231 -18.36 0.94 -11.40
N HIS A 232 -17.44 0.19 -10.81
CA HIS A 232 -16.78 -0.96 -11.42
C HIS A 232 -16.26 -1.92 -10.34
N ALA A 233 -15.93 -3.14 -10.73
CA ALA A 233 -15.03 -4.03 -10.01
C ALA A 233 -13.65 -3.97 -10.68
N ASP A 234 -12.59 -4.02 -9.87
CA ASP A 234 -11.22 -4.11 -10.36
C ASP A 234 -11.01 -5.45 -11.08
N LYS A 235 -10.23 -5.43 -12.16
CA LYS A 235 -10.05 -6.60 -13.03
C LYS A 235 -9.07 -7.57 -12.39
N THR A 236 -9.52 -8.80 -12.16
CA THR A 236 -8.79 -9.79 -11.36
C THR A 236 -7.97 -10.78 -12.18
N LYS A 237 -7.99 -10.70 -13.52
CA LYS A 237 -7.30 -11.61 -14.47
C LYS A 237 -5.89 -12.03 -14.06
N ASP A 238 -5.04 -11.07 -13.72
CA ASP A 238 -3.63 -11.30 -13.40
C ASP A 238 -3.36 -11.34 -11.88
N MET A 239 -4.42 -11.34 -11.07
CA MET A 239 -4.33 -11.40 -9.62
C MET A 239 -4.46 -12.84 -9.13
N PRO A 240 -3.63 -13.30 -8.17
CA PRO A 240 -3.83 -14.61 -7.57
C PRO A 240 -5.13 -14.64 -6.76
N VAL A 241 -5.76 -15.81 -6.63
CA VAL A 241 -7.06 -15.97 -5.92
C VAL A 241 -7.03 -15.50 -4.47
N ASN A 242 -5.89 -15.61 -3.80
CA ASN A 242 -5.65 -15.09 -2.46
C ASN A 242 -5.11 -13.64 -2.46
N GLY A 243 -5.36 -12.90 -3.54
CA GLY A 243 -4.98 -11.50 -3.68
C GLY A 243 -5.76 -10.58 -2.73
N ILE A 244 -5.13 -9.45 -2.44
CA ILE A 244 -5.73 -8.33 -1.70
C ILE A 244 -5.45 -7.03 -2.45
N MET A 245 -6.13 -5.96 -2.03
CA MET A 245 -5.92 -4.62 -2.54
C MET A 245 -5.79 -3.62 -1.39
N ALA A 246 -4.93 -2.63 -1.57
CA ALA A 246 -4.75 -1.51 -0.65
C ALA A 246 -4.98 -0.19 -1.40
N PHE A 247 -6.03 0.54 -1.00
CA PHE A 247 -6.35 1.87 -1.52
C PHE A 247 -5.69 2.91 -0.63
N CYS A 248 -4.54 3.45 -1.06
CA CYS A 248 -3.88 4.56 -0.40
C CYS A 248 -4.32 5.89 -1.04
N THR A 249 -4.42 6.94 -0.23
CA THR A 249 -4.78 8.27 -0.74
C THR A 249 -3.85 9.35 -0.19
N PHE A 250 -3.32 10.16 -1.11
CA PHE A 250 -2.51 11.33 -0.81
C PHE A 250 -3.11 12.55 -1.49
N TYR A 251 -2.87 13.73 -0.94
CA TYR A 251 -3.39 14.98 -1.47
C TYR A 251 -2.29 16.03 -1.56
N ASP A 252 -2.48 16.94 -2.50
CA ASP A 252 -1.81 18.23 -2.59
C ASP A 252 -2.85 19.34 -2.39
N ARG A 253 -2.41 20.50 -1.88
CA ARG A 253 -3.22 21.70 -1.61
C ARG A 253 -4.37 21.48 -0.61
N LEU A 254 -4.03 21.02 0.60
CA LEU A 254 -5.00 20.90 1.70
C LEU A 254 -5.19 22.20 2.50
N ASP A 255 -4.39 23.24 2.22
CA ASP A 255 -4.24 24.44 3.06
C ASP A 255 -5.52 25.26 3.24
N ASP A 256 -6.47 25.13 2.32
CA ASP A 256 -7.76 25.84 2.34
C ASP A 256 -8.85 25.08 3.11
N LEU A 257 -8.58 23.83 3.52
CA LEU A 257 -9.52 22.99 4.27
C LEU A 257 -9.18 22.98 5.76
N ARG A 258 -10.20 22.74 6.59
CA ARG A 258 -10.06 22.62 8.05
C ARG A 258 -10.74 21.35 8.54
N PRO A 259 -10.28 20.76 9.66
CA PRO A 259 -10.97 19.64 10.29
C PRO A 259 -12.45 19.97 10.56
N LEU A 260 -13.33 19.01 10.30
CA LEU A 260 -14.76 19.13 10.59
C LEU A 260 -15.08 18.72 12.04
N ALA A 261 -16.06 19.37 12.66
CA ALA A 261 -16.36 19.23 14.09
C ALA A 261 -16.78 17.80 14.53
N GLY A 262 -17.26 16.96 13.63
CA GLY A 262 -17.67 15.57 13.93
C GLY A 262 -16.63 14.51 13.55
N ASP A 263 -15.59 14.89 12.79
CA ASP A 263 -14.54 13.97 12.35
C ASP A 263 -13.25 14.75 12.12
N PRO A 264 -12.27 14.67 13.03
CA PRO A 264 -11.02 15.43 12.92
C PRO A 264 -10.13 14.97 11.75
N PHE A 265 -10.41 13.81 11.15
CA PHE A 265 -9.73 13.35 9.94
C PHE A 265 -10.35 13.93 8.67
N ASP A 266 -11.63 14.32 8.70
CA ASP A 266 -12.33 14.88 7.57
C ASP A 266 -12.01 16.37 7.44
N LEU A 267 -11.41 16.76 6.31
CA LEU A 267 -11.04 18.13 6.02
C LEU A 267 -12.08 18.74 5.08
N GLY A 268 -12.61 19.90 5.44
CA GLY A 268 -13.67 20.52 4.67
C GLY A 268 -13.80 22.02 4.89
N LEU A 269 -14.85 22.58 4.30
CA LEU A 269 -15.21 23.99 4.39
C LEU A 269 -16.69 24.10 4.75
N LYS A 270 -17.01 24.93 5.76
CA LYS A 270 -18.38 25.21 6.20
C LYS A 270 -19.23 23.94 6.40
N GLY A 271 -18.66 22.93 7.08
CA GLY A 271 -19.34 21.66 7.37
C GLY A 271 -19.42 20.68 6.19
N THR A 272 -18.91 21.03 5.01
CA THR A 272 -18.87 20.15 3.84
C THR A 272 -17.46 19.61 3.64
N SER A 273 -17.30 18.28 3.65
CA SER A 273 -16.03 17.61 3.35
C SER A 273 -15.49 18.04 1.98
N GLY A 274 -14.21 18.36 1.89
CA GLY A 274 -13.47 18.58 0.63
C GLY A 274 -12.85 17.30 0.07
N LEU A 275 -12.97 16.18 0.79
CA LEU A 275 -12.27 14.95 0.48
C LEU A 275 -13.08 14.02 -0.44
N THR A 276 -12.34 13.20 -1.17
CA THR A 276 -12.91 12.20 -2.07
C THR A 276 -13.45 11.02 -1.27
N ARG A 277 -14.51 10.39 -1.77
CA ARG A 277 -15.12 9.19 -1.16
C ARG A 277 -15.02 7.99 -2.11
N LEU A 278 -14.75 6.83 -1.55
CA LEU A 278 -14.85 5.53 -2.21
C LEU A 278 -16.17 4.90 -1.80
N ARG A 279 -17.13 4.85 -2.73
CA ARG A 279 -18.47 4.30 -2.46
C ARG A 279 -18.55 2.88 -3.00
N PHE A 280 -19.04 1.97 -2.17
CA PHE A 280 -19.27 0.57 -2.52
C PHE A 280 -20.76 0.30 -2.65
N ARG A 281 -21.13 -0.50 -3.66
CA ARG A 281 -22.49 -1.00 -3.88
C ARG A 281 -22.44 -2.49 -4.10
N LEU A 282 -23.24 -3.22 -3.32
CA LEU A 282 -23.35 -4.66 -3.42
C LEU A 282 -23.91 -5.03 -4.81
N LYS A 283 -23.31 -6.04 -5.44
CA LYS A 283 -23.81 -6.64 -6.69
C LYS A 283 -25.03 -7.51 -6.40
N ASP A 284 -25.86 -7.73 -7.41
CA ASP A 284 -27.05 -8.55 -7.25
C ASP A 284 -26.66 -9.99 -6.85
N PRO A 285 -27.27 -10.58 -5.81
CA PRO A 285 -26.98 -11.94 -5.40
C PRO A 285 -27.44 -12.92 -6.49
N THR A 286 -26.61 -13.91 -6.82
CA THR A 286 -26.96 -14.96 -7.77
C THR A 286 -27.69 -16.14 -7.11
N GLU A 287 -27.55 -16.34 -5.80
CA GLU A 287 -28.26 -17.37 -4.99
C GLU A 287 -28.44 -16.92 -3.51
N GLU A 288 -29.32 -17.60 -2.76
CA GLU A 288 -29.64 -17.35 -1.34
C GLU A 288 -28.36 -17.32 -0.48
N ARG A 289 -28.10 -16.16 0.15
CA ARG A 289 -26.93 -16.00 1.03
C ARG A 289 -27.30 -16.33 2.47
N ASP A 290 -26.55 -17.25 3.07
CA ASP A 290 -26.54 -17.47 4.51
C ASP A 290 -25.80 -16.34 5.28
N GLU A 291 -26.55 -15.77 6.22
CA GLU A 291 -26.19 -15.30 7.58
C GLU A 291 -25.09 -14.24 7.85
N LEU A 292 -24.57 -13.51 6.86
CA LEU A 292 -23.97 -12.20 7.12
C LEU A 292 -24.71 -11.12 6.31
N SER A 293 -25.48 -10.28 7.01
CA SER A 293 -26.18 -9.13 6.44
C SER A 293 -25.18 -8.06 5.98
N LEU A 294 -24.53 -8.33 4.85
CA LEU A 294 -23.65 -7.38 4.17
C LEU A 294 -24.45 -6.13 3.76
N PRO A 295 -23.95 -4.91 4.04
CA PRO A 295 -24.68 -3.70 3.70
C PRO A 295 -24.83 -3.57 2.19
N ALA A 296 -26.03 -3.20 1.72
CA ALA A 296 -26.31 -2.98 0.30
C ALA A 296 -25.40 -1.89 -0.31
N GLN A 297 -24.97 -0.93 0.50
CA GLN A 297 -24.01 0.10 0.14
C GLN A 297 -23.28 0.61 1.39
N PHE A 298 -22.04 1.06 1.21
CA PHE A 298 -21.30 1.79 2.22
C PHE A 298 -20.31 2.75 1.58
N THR A 299 -19.65 3.60 2.37
CA THR A 299 -18.69 4.57 1.86
C THR A 299 -17.52 4.72 2.80
N VAL A 300 -16.31 4.82 2.23
CA VAL A 300 -15.09 5.16 2.93
C VAL A 300 -14.66 6.55 2.47
N THR A 301 -14.58 7.51 3.38
CA THR A 301 -13.95 8.82 3.08
C THR A 301 -12.46 8.62 2.98
N LEU A 302 -11.84 9.06 1.89
CA LEU A 302 -10.41 8.85 1.64
C LEU A 302 -9.63 10.02 2.25
N TYR A 303 -9.24 9.89 3.51
CA TYR A 303 -8.46 10.91 4.21
C TYR A 303 -7.01 11.00 3.72
N PRO A 304 -6.30 12.12 3.95
CA PRO A 304 -4.87 12.22 3.68
C PRO A 304 -4.08 11.14 4.43
N GLY A 305 -3.28 10.38 3.70
CA GLY A 305 -2.48 9.27 4.23
C GLY A 305 -3.31 8.04 4.62
N SER A 306 -4.59 7.97 4.27
CA SER A 306 -5.44 6.84 4.60
C SER A 306 -5.10 5.58 3.78
N VAL A 307 -5.42 4.42 4.34
CA VAL A 307 -5.32 3.12 3.67
C VAL A 307 -6.56 2.30 3.92
N PHE A 308 -7.23 1.85 2.87
CA PHE A 308 -8.29 0.84 2.95
C PHE A 308 -7.82 -0.47 2.32
N PHE A 309 -7.74 -1.52 3.15
CA PHE A 309 -7.45 -2.87 2.72
C PHE A 309 -8.73 -3.66 2.46
N MET A 310 -8.78 -4.39 1.35
CA MET A 310 -9.87 -5.32 1.04
C MET A 310 -9.37 -6.58 0.34
N PRO A 311 -9.94 -7.76 0.64
CA PRO A 311 -9.68 -8.98 -0.10
C PRO A 311 -10.40 -8.97 -1.47
N LEU A 312 -9.98 -9.87 -2.37
CA LEU A 312 -10.66 -10.04 -3.66
C LEU A 312 -12.13 -10.46 -3.53
N SER A 313 -12.50 -11.16 -2.45
CA SER A 313 -13.90 -11.48 -2.17
C SER A 313 -14.77 -10.21 -2.05
N THR A 314 -14.25 -9.13 -1.49
CA THR A 314 -14.97 -7.84 -1.46
C THR A 314 -15.14 -7.25 -2.86
N ASN A 315 -14.12 -7.34 -3.72
CA ASN A 315 -14.21 -6.87 -5.12
C ASN A 315 -15.18 -7.71 -5.95
N ARG A 316 -15.28 -9.00 -5.63
CA ARG A 316 -16.25 -9.92 -6.22
C ARG A 316 -17.67 -9.57 -5.78
N LEU A 317 -17.89 -9.22 -4.52
CA LEU A 317 -19.22 -8.92 -3.97
C LEU A 317 -19.71 -7.50 -4.24
N TYR A 318 -18.81 -6.53 -4.41
CA TYR A 318 -19.13 -5.11 -4.55
C TYR A 318 -18.56 -4.50 -5.83
N THR A 319 -19.29 -3.54 -6.40
CA THR A 319 -18.68 -2.52 -7.25
C THR A 319 -18.28 -1.33 -6.40
N HIS A 320 -17.30 -0.56 -6.84
CA HIS A 320 -16.87 0.66 -6.19
C HIS A 320 -16.70 1.82 -7.18
N GLU A 321 -16.83 3.05 -6.67
CA GLU A 321 -16.69 4.28 -7.46
C GLU A 321 -15.99 5.37 -6.67
N ILE A 322 -15.26 6.23 -7.39
CA ILE A 322 -14.59 7.40 -6.84
C ILE A 322 -15.53 8.60 -7.00
N ARG A 323 -16.00 9.13 -5.86
CA ARG A 323 -16.91 10.26 -5.77
C ARG A 323 -16.16 11.50 -5.26
N PRO A 324 -15.99 12.56 -6.08
CA PRO A 324 -15.43 13.81 -5.61
C PRO A 324 -16.41 14.52 -4.66
N SER A 325 -15.89 15.44 -3.85
CA SER A 325 -16.70 16.27 -2.94
C SER A 325 -17.71 17.17 -3.68
N GLY A 326 -18.74 17.60 -2.93
CA GLY A 326 -19.73 18.58 -3.36
C GLY A 326 -19.17 20.00 -3.54
N LEU A 327 -18.08 20.37 -2.87
CA LEU A 327 -17.46 21.71 -2.97
C LEU A 327 -17.02 22.04 -4.41
N ASP A 328 -16.99 23.32 -4.78
CA ASP A 328 -16.56 23.75 -6.12
C ASP A 328 -15.12 23.30 -6.42
N ALA A 329 -14.85 23.03 -7.71
CA ALA A 329 -13.59 22.45 -8.19
C ALA A 329 -12.35 23.24 -7.76
N GLU A 330 -12.46 24.56 -7.58
CA GLU A 330 -11.38 25.44 -7.14
C GLU A 330 -10.97 25.20 -5.67
N LEU A 331 -11.91 24.71 -4.85
CA LEU A 331 -11.74 24.44 -3.43
C LEU A 331 -11.32 22.99 -3.16
N LEU A 332 -11.23 22.16 -4.20
CA LEU A 332 -10.88 20.76 -4.06
C LEU A 332 -9.37 20.56 -4.13
N PRO A 333 -8.78 19.81 -3.19
CA PRO A 333 -7.38 19.42 -3.27
C PRO A 333 -7.16 18.50 -4.47
N THR A 334 -5.92 18.46 -4.95
CA THR A 334 -5.54 17.50 -6.00
C THR A 334 -5.28 16.15 -5.33
N ARG A 335 -5.98 15.11 -5.76
CA ARG A 335 -5.83 13.76 -5.18
C ARG A 335 -4.87 12.91 -6.00
N LEU A 336 -3.95 12.22 -5.31
CA LEU A 336 -3.23 11.06 -5.81
C LEU A 336 -3.85 9.80 -5.18
N GLY A 337 -4.54 9.01 -6.01
CA GLY A 337 -4.95 7.67 -5.63
C GLY A 337 -3.81 6.69 -5.93
N TYR A 338 -3.38 5.94 -4.92
CA TYR A 338 -2.26 5.00 -5.02
C TYR A 338 -2.79 3.62 -4.64
N VAL A 339 -3.17 2.82 -5.65
CA VAL A 339 -3.83 1.52 -5.44
C VAL A 339 -2.79 0.42 -5.63
N VAL A 340 -2.51 -0.32 -4.57
CA VAL A 340 -1.58 -1.44 -4.59
C VAL A 340 -2.36 -2.74 -4.66
N ARG A 341 -1.94 -3.64 -5.54
CA ARG A 341 -2.58 -4.92 -5.84
C ARG A 341 -1.53 -6.03 -5.88
N CYS A 342 -2.02 -7.26 -5.84
CA CYS A 342 -1.23 -8.48 -6.07
C CYS A 342 -1.28 -8.84 -7.55
N SER A 343 -0.13 -9.05 -8.18
CA SER A 343 -0.01 -9.68 -9.49
C SER A 343 0.74 -11.01 -9.39
N SER A 344 0.23 -12.02 -10.09
CA SER A 344 0.90 -13.30 -10.34
C SER A 344 1.40 -13.44 -11.79
N ALA A 345 1.10 -12.49 -12.67
CA ALA A 345 1.52 -12.53 -14.07
C ALA A 345 2.97 -12.02 -14.21
N GLU A 346 3.92 -12.95 -14.15
CA GLU A 346 5.33 -12.63 -14.36
C GLU A 346 5.62 -12.43 -15.85
N ALA A 347 6.42 -11.42 -16.16
CA ALA A 347 6.78 -11.06 -17.51
C ALA A 347 8.29 -10.81 -17.67
N VAL A 348 8.75 -10.89 -18.91
CA VAL A 348 10.09 -10.50 -19.32
C VAL A 348 10.02 -9.69 -20.60
N HIS A 349 10.74 -8.57 -20.65
CA HIS A 349 10.98 -7.84 -21.89
C HIS A 349 12.41 -8.09 -22.36
N GLU A 350 12.57 -8.59 -23.58
CA GLU A 350 13.87 -8.94 -24.19
C GLU A 350 13.73 -8.83 -25.72
N ASP A 351 14.78 -8.37 -26.40
CA ASP A 351 14.82 -8.22 -27.86
C ASP A 351 13.64 -7.42 -28.43
N GLY A 352 13.20 -6.38 -27.71
CA GLY A 352 12.10 -5.50 -28.11
C GLY A 352 10.71 -6.11 -27.97
N HIS A 353 10.57 -7.27 -27.35
CA HIS A 353 9.30 -7.97 -27.17
C HIS A 353 9.04 -8.29 -25.70
N THR A 354 7.78 -8.24 -25.28
CA THR A 354 7.35 -8.68 -23.95
C THR A 354 6.79 -10.10 -24.03
N TYR A 355 7.16 -10.94 -23.07
CA TYR A 355 6.70 -12.31 -22.92
C TYR A 355 6.12 -12.53 -21.52
N LEU A 356 5.05 -13.31 -21.43
CA LEU A 356 4.52 -13.88 -20.19
C LEU A 356 5.32 -15.12 -19.82
N LYS A 357 5.68 -15.28 -18.55
CA LYS A 357 6.29 -16.52 -18.06
C LYS A 357 5.20 -17.55 -17.77
N VAL A 358 5.42 -18.79 -18.20
CA VAL A 358 4.51 -19.92 -17.96
C VAL A 358 4.91 -20.61 -16.67
N ALA A 359 3.95 -20.81 -15.76
CA ALA A 359 4.19 -21.50 -14.50
C ALA A 359 4.71 -22.92 -14.74
N GLY A 360 5.87 -23.25 -14.15
CA GLY A 360 6.48 -24.58 -14.24
C GLY A 360 7.29 -24.87 -15.53
N GLY A 361 7.42 -23.90 -16.45
CA GLY A 361 8.24 -24.05 -17.65
C GLY A 361 9.74 -23.90 -17.37
N THR A 362 10.58 -24.77 -17.94
CA THR A 362 12.04 -24.63 -17.98
C THR A 362 12.52 -24.49 -19.43
N GLY A 363 13.40 -23.54 -19.72
CA GLY A 363 13.98 -23.32 -21.07
C GLY A 363 13.14 -22.44 -22.00
N LEU A 364 13.27 -22.60 -23.33
CA LEU A 364 12.54 -21.79 -24.33
C LEU A 364 11.01 -21.94 -24.29
N GLY A 365 10.50 -23.05 -23.74
CA GLY A 365 9.05 -23.26 -23.51
C GLY A 365 8.50 -22.57 -22.25
N ALA A 366 9.32 -21.79 -21.53
CA ALA A 366 8.94 -21.13 -20.28
C ALA A 366 8.29 -19.76 -20.46
N ARG A 367 8.12 -19.28 -21.70
CA ARG A 367 7.53 -17.97 -21.97
C ARG A 367 6.72 -17.95 -23.26
N VAL A 368 5.66 -17.15 -23.27
CA VAL A 368 4.76 -16.93 -24.42
C VAL A 368 4.74 -15.44 -24.75
N PRO A 369 4.93 -15.03 -26.02
CA PRO A 369 4.93 -13.62 -26.38
C PRO A 369 3.57 -12.97 -26.11
N LEU A 370 3.59 -11.70 -25.70
CA LEU A 370 2.38 -10.89 -25.73
C LEU A 370 1.99 -10.60 -27.18
N GLU A 371 0.74 -10.87 -27.53
CA GLU A 371 0.22 -10.64 -28.87
C GLU A 371 -0.61 -9.34 -28.93
N PRO A 372 -0.70 -8.67 -30.09
CA PRO A 372 -1.66 -7.59 -30.27
C PRO A 372 -3.10 -8.09 -30.07
N PRO A 373 -4.00 -7.27 -29.49
CA PRO A 373 -5.40 -7.64 -29.34
C PRO A 373 -6.09 -7.83 -30.70
N THR A 374 -6.88 -8.89 -30.84
CA THR A 374 -7.84 -9.05 -31.96
C THR A 374 -9.20 -8.46 -31.59
N GLU A 375 -10.03 -8.12 -32.58
CA GLU A 375 -11.39 -7.60 -32.33
C GLU A 375 -12.23 -8.60 -31.54
N ALA A 376 -12.25 -9.86 -31.97
CA ALA A 376 -12.97 -10.93 -31.27
C ALA A 376 -12.44 -11.16 -29.83
N GLY A 377 -11.13 -11.15 -29.65
CA GLY A 377 -10.52 -11.28 -28.32
C GLY A 377 -10.89 -10.10 -27.41
N MET A 378 -10.89 -8.88 -27.93
CA MET A 378 -11.28 -7.69 -27.18
C MET A 378 -12.75 -7.72 -26.76
N ASP A 379 -13.64 -8.21 -27.63
CA ASP A 379 -15.06 -8.31 -27.32
C ASP A 379 -15.34 -9.41 -26.29
N ALA A 380 -14.66 -10.56 -26.39
CA ALA A 380 -14.71 -11.59 -25.37
C ALA A 380 -14.21 -11.07 -24.00
N LEU A 381 -13.06 -10.40 -23.96
CA LEU A 381 -12.50 -9.83 -22.74
C LEU A 381 -13.42 -8.78 -22.11
N ARG A 382 -14.03 -7.91 -22.93
CA ARG A 382 -15.02 -6.92 -22.47
C ARG A 382 -16.28 -7.57 -21.94
N GLY A 383 -16.71 -8.69 -22.51
CA GLY A 383 -17.80 -9.52 -21.99
C GLY A 383 -17.52 -9.96 -20.55
N LEU A 384 -16.35 -10.54 -20.31
CA LEU A 384 -15.92 -10.94 -18.96
C LEU A 384 -15.82 -9.75 -18.00
N TYR A 385 -15.31 -8.60 -18.45
CA TYR A 385 -15.26 -7.39 -17.64
C TYR A 385 -16.64 -6.87 -17.24
N ALA A 386 -17.63 -6.98 -18.14
CA ALA A 386 -19.01 -6.63 -17.85
C ALA A 386 -19.65 -7.62 -16.87
N GLU A 387 -19.36 -8.91 -17.04
CA GLU A 387 -19.80 -9.95 -16.12
C GLU A 387 -19.22 -9.74 -14.71
N GLU A 388 -17.92 -9.49 -14.59
CA GLU A 388 -17.26 -9.21 -13.30
C GLU A 388 -17.85 -7.99 -12.59
N ASN A 389 -18.35 -6.99 -13.32
CA ASN A 389 -19.01 -5.84 -12.72
C ASN A 389 -20.42 -6.17 -12.19
N ARG A 390 -21.08 -7.21 -12.74
CA ARG A 390 -22.47 -7.56 -12.45
C ARG A 390 -22.59 -8.72 -11.46
N ALA A 391 -21.79 -9.76 -11.62
CA ALA A 391 -21.92 -11.02 -10.91
C ALA A 391 -21.08 -11.05 -9.63
N ALA A 392 -21.55 -11.83 -8.65
CA ALA A 392 -20.82 -12.16 -7.44
C ALA A 392 -20.09 -13.51 -7.54
N SER A 393 -20.15 -14.19 -8.68
CA SER A 393 -19.38 -15.40 -8.99
C SER A 393 -17.92 -15.08 -9.27
N PHE A 394 -17.07 -16.11 -9.20
CA PHE A 394 -15.72 -16.01 -9.74
C PHE A 394 -15.77 -15.88 -11.26
N ILE A 395 -14.90 -15.03 -11.80
CA ILE A 395 -14.72 -14.87 -13.25
C ILE A 395 -13.43 -15.59 -13.60
N ASP A 396 -13.56 -16.64 -14.41
CA ASP A 396 -12.41 -17.30 -15.01
C ASP A 396 -12.08 -16.61 -16.32
N TYR A 397 -10.88 -16.04 -16.40
CA TYR A 397 -10.38 -15.42 -17.61
C TYR A 397 -9.70 -16.42 -18.55
N GLY A 398 -9.37 -17.62 -18.06
CA GLY A 398 -8.55 -18.58 -18.78
C GLY A 398 -7.16 -18.06 -19.15
N ASP A 399 -6.41 -18.89 -19.87
CA ASP A 399 -5.06 -18.57 -20.35
C ASP A 399 -5.03 -18.04 -21.80
N GLU A 400 -6.20 -17.93 -22.44
CA GLU A 400 -6.31 -17.62 -23.89
C GLU A 400 -6.00 -16.16 -24.22
N PHE A 401 -6.18 -15.24 -23.27
CA PHE A 401 -5.91 -13.83 -23.50
C PHE A 401 -4.44 -13.51 -23.34
N LEU A 402 -3.65 -13.74 -24.40
CA LEU A 402 -2.22 -13.43 -24.48
C LEU A 402 -1.90 -11.96 -24.81
N PHE A 403 -2.91 -11.09 -24.80
CA PHE A 403 -2.75 -9.67 -25.07
C PHE A 403 -3.05 -8.79 -23.84
N SER A 404 -2.62 -7.53 -23.91
CA SER A 404 -3.00 -6.45 -23.02
C SER A 404 -3.74 -5.33 -23.76
N MET A 405 -4.67 -4.68 -23.06
CA MET A 405 -5.30 -3.43 -23.51
C MET A 405 -4.40 -2.21 -23.28
N ASN A 406 -3.39 -2.33 -22.42
CA ASN A 406 -2.45 -1.27 -22.14
C ASN A 406 -1.29 -1.35 -23.12
N THR A 407 -1.14 -0.37 -24.01
CA THR A 407 -0.04 -0.35 -24.98
C THR A 407 1.34 -0.31 -24.31
N GLY A 408 1.41 0.23 -23.09
CA GLY A 408 2.61 0.24 -22.27
C GLY A 408 3.19 -1.13 -21.96
N ASP A 409 2.36 -2.18 -21.90
CA ASP A 409 2.79 -3.53 -21.51
C ASP A 409 3.67 -4.20 -22.58
N TYR A 410 3.61 -3.72 -23.82
CA TYR A 410 4.41 -4.22 -24.95
C TYR A 410 5.78 -3.54 -25.05
N VAL A 411 6.03 -2.50 -24.24
CA VAL A 411 7.25 -1.69 -24.30
C VAL A 411 8.13 -2.03 -23.09
N ALA A 412 9.45 -1.89 -23.25
CA ALA A 412 10.42 -2.11 -22.19
C ALA A 412 10.04 -1.32 -20.92
N PRO A 413 9.96 -1.96 -19.74
CA PRO A 413 9.73 -1.23 -18.50
C PRO A 413 10.91 -0.32 -18.20
N ARG A 414 10.65 0.82 -17.58
CA ARG A 414 11.74 1.72 -17.15
C ARG A 414 12.36 1.19 -15.86
N ALA A 415 13.52 0.55 -15.99
CA ALA A 415 14.38 0.28 -14.84
C ALA A 415 15.08 1.59 -14.42
N GLN A 416 14.88 2.03 -13.19
CA GLN A 416 15.77 3.04 -12.60
C GLN A 416 17.08 2.34 -12.26
N ASP A 417 18.19 2.78 -12.86
CA ASP A 417 19.53 2.37 -12.43
C ASP A 417 19.79 2.98 -11.04
N LEU A 418 19.51 2.23 -9.97
CA LEU A 418 19.81 2.61 -8.59
C LEU A 418 21.33 2.69 -8.29
N GLY A 419 22.18 2.77 -9.31
CA GLY A 419 23.64 2.68 -9.22
C GLY A 419 24.36 3.65 -10.15
N ARG A 420 24.30 4.96 -9.84
CA ARG A 420 25.41 5.91 -10.12
C ARG A 420 25.38 7.16 -9.24
N ASP A 421 24.21 7.61 -8.79
CA ASP A 421 24.09 8.88 -8.07
C ASP A 421 24.18 8.78 -6.52
N LEU A 422 24.01 7.58 -5.95
CA LEU A 422 24.12 7.36 -4.49
C LEU A 422 25.57 7.35 -3.96
N LEU A 423 26.58 7.23 -4.83
CA LEU A 423 28.00 7.30 -4.44
C LEU A 423 28.54 8.73 -4.39
N VAL A 424 27.83 9.73 -4.94
CA VAL A 424 28.29 11.13 -4.93
C VAL A 424 27.85 11.88 -3.67
N HIS A 425 26.74 11.48 -3.04
CA HIS A 425 26.22 12.17 -1.84
C HIS A 425 26.63 11.55 -0.49
N ALA A 426 27.19 10.34 -0.48
CA ALA A 426 27.68 9.71 0.76
C ALA A 426 29.08 10.20 1.20
N ALA A 427 29.78 10.97 0.36
CA ALA A 427 31.13 11.48 0.65
C ALA A 427 31.14 12.80 1.44
N ASP A 428 30.00 13.49 1.62
CA ASP A 428 29.98 14.88 2.08
C ASP A 428 29.25 15.12 3.42
N ARG A 429 29.17 14.10 4.29
CA ARG A 429 28.74 14.28 5.69
C ARG A 429 29.65 13.53 6.65
N ARG A 430 30.79 14.14 6.97
CA ARG A 430 31.53 13.86 8.22
C ARG A 430 31.42 15.08 9.13
N GLU A 431 30.70 14.94 10.22
CA GLU A 431 30.79 15.77 11.43
C GLU A 431 30.63 14.84 12.65
N PRO A 432 31.19 15.18 13.82
CA PRO A 432 32.09 14.28 14.53
C PRO A 432 31.52 13.75 15.84
N LEU A 433 31.86 12.51 16.17
CA LEU A 433 31.70 11.94 17.50
C LEU A 433 32.73 12.56 18.46
N ARG A 434 32.26 13.36 19.42
CA ARG A 434 32.99 13.69 20.66
C ARG A 434 32.15 13.24 21.85
N GLY A 435 32.75 12.43 22.73
CA GLY A 435 32.12 11.99 23.98
C GLY A 435 32.85 10.84 24.66
N THR A 436 33.99 11.16 25.28
CA THR A 436 34.83 10.36 26.19
C THR A 436 34.08 9.60 27.29
N VAL A 437 34.48 8.34 27.57
CA VAL A 437 34.81 7.84 28.93
C VAL A 437 35.92 6.78 28.81
N GLY A 438 36.97 6.93 29.62
CA GLY A 438 38.16 6.10 29.61
C GLY A 438 38.15 4.91 30.59
N ILE A 439 38.98 3.93 30.27
CA ILE A 439 39.55 2.91 31.17
C ILE A 439 40.96 2.69 30.57
N GLY A 440 42.08 3.01 31.23
CA GLY A 440 42.57 2.37 32.45
C GLY A 440 43.82 1.55 32.06
N VAL A 441 44.99 2.12 32.32
CA VAL A 441 46.33 1.57 32.08
C VAL A 441 46.57 0.27 32.85
N LEU A 442 47.17 -0.75 32.23
CA LEU A 442 48.17 -1.61 32.88
C LEU A 442 48.90 -2.47 31.83
N GLY A 443 50.21 -2.24 31.69
CA GLY A 443 51.08 -2.99 30.81
C GLY A 443 51.64 -4.26 31.44
N ARG A 444 52.27 -5.09 30.61
CA ARG A 444 53.60 -5.71 30.87
C ARG A 444 54.02 -6.59 29.69
N ARG A 445 55.25 -6.34 29.25
CA ARG A 445 56.33 -7.27 28.87
C ARG A 445 55.99 -8.52 28.05
N GLY A 446 56.76 -8.67 26.97
CA GLY A 446 57.50 -9.92 26.75
C GLY A 446 57.73 -10.31 25.29
N GLN A 447 58.99 -10.15 24.84
CA GLN A 447 59.77 -11.06 23.99
C GLN A 447 59.14 -11.60 22.68
N GLY A 448 59.81 -11.58 21.52
CA GLY A 448 61.19 -11.28 21.19
C GLY A 448 61.47 -11.68 19.73
N GLN A 449 62.68 -11.33 19.26
CA GLN A 449 63.50 -11.96 18.19
C GLN A 449 62.83 -12.30 16.84
N ALA A 450 63.40 -12.11 15.66
CA ALA A 450 64.68 -11.71 15.08
C ALA A 450 64.34 -11.53 13.57
N GLY A 451 65.10 -10.88 12.69
CA GLY A 451 66.41 -10.28 12.71
C GLY A 451 66.80 -9.93 11.27
N ARG A 452 67.93 -9.22 11.16
CA ARG A 452 68.84 -9.12 9.99
C ARG A 452 68.30 -8.46 8.72
N ARG A 453 68.79 -7.26 8.40
CA ARG A 453 69.97 -6.94 7.53
C ARG A 453 69.38 -6.21 6.30
N THR A 454 69.93 -5.17 5.67
CA THR A 454 71.24 -4.52 5.66
C THR A 454 71.12 -3.23 4.84
N HIS A 455 71.97 -2.25 5.17
CA HIS A 455 72.67 -1.29 4.30
C HIS A 455 71.94 -0.23 3.45
N GLU A 456 72.50 0.98 3.60
CA GLU A 456 72.69 2.05 2.59
C GLU A 456 71.44 2.72 2.01
N GLY A 457 71.28 4.04 2.05
CA GLY A 457 72.22 5.12 2.30
C GLY A 457 71.98 6.22 1.27
N ARG A 458 71.81 7.47 1.74
CA ARG A 458 71.91 8.74 0.97
C ARG A 458 70.80 8.94 -0.10
N ARG A 459 70.36 10.14 -0.47
CA ARG A 459 70.61 11.54 -0.09
C ARG A 459 69.54 12.35 -0.84
N ARG A 460 69.10 13.46 -0.21
CA ARG A 460 68.74 14.77 -0.77
C ARG A 460 67.53 14.89 -1.71
N ASP A 461 66.57 15.67 -1.20
CA ASP A 461 66.12 16.96 -1.73
C ASP A 461 66.05 17.09 -3.26
N TRP A 462 64.82 17.13 -3.78
CA TRP A 462 64.19 18.32 -4.38
C TRP A 462 62.67 18.23 -4.19
#